data_AF-A0A5J5AZR3-F1
#
_entry.id   AF-A0A5J5AZR3-F1
#
_cell.length_a   1.000
_cell.length_b   1.000
_cell.length_c   1.000
_cell.angle_alpha   90.00
_cell.angle_beta   90.00
_cell.angle_gamma   90.00
#
_symmetry.space_group_name_H-M   'P 1'
#
loop_
_entity.id
_entity.type
_entity.pdbx_description
1 polymer ?
#
loop_
_entity_poly.entity_id
_entity_poly.type
_entity_poly.pdbx_seq_one_letter_code
_entity_poly.pdbx_strand_id
1 'polypeptide(L)'
;MTNYSPEQPTLSSRKQSMDGPSSSRPRKESKSSSMEKAFEAWTEFSIARTKKLEGEERLDTSSKTSDPYSIEACIEVLSSLDGVDDAHYMKACRKFTDATWRTMFIRVPLERKLGWVMNL
;
A
#
# COMPACT_ATOMS: atom_id res chain seq x y z
N MET A 1 45.31 -67.50 -27.97
CA MET A 1 45.85 -66.16 -27.67
C MET A 1 45.07 -65.57 -26.50
N THR A 2 45.72 -65.30 -25.37
CA THR A 2 45.10 -64.60 -24.22
C THR A 2 45.78 -63.26 -24.04
N ASN A 3 45.07 -62.18 -24.35
CA ASN A 3 45.49 -60.82 -24.03
C ASN A 3 44.38 -60.12 -23.24
N TYR A 4 44.80 -59.61 -22.07
CA TYR A 4 44.42 -58.35 -21.44
C TYR A 4 43.00 -58.14 -20.87
N SER A 5 43.00 -57.44 -19.73
CA SER A 5 41.96 -57.12 -18.73
C SER A 5 42.07 -55.62 -18.41
N PRO A 6 41.21 -54.92 -17.65
CA PRO A 6 39.76 -55.00 -17.34
C PRO A 6 39.05 -53.67 -17.73
N GLU A 7 37.95 -53.32 -17.03
CA GLU A 7 37.19 -52.04 -16.98
C GLU A 7 35.83 -52.05 -17.72
N GLN A 8 34.76 -52.28 -16.96
CA GLN A 8 33.37 -52.06 -17.37
C GLN A 8 32.82 -50.82 -16.65
N PRO A 9 32.35 -49.78 -17.38
CA PRO A 9 31.68 -48.64 -16.78
C PRO A 9 30.19 -48.93 -16.49
N THR A 10 29.75 -48.57 -15.28
CA THR A 10 28.34 -48.68 -14.86
C THR A 10 27.46 -47.68 -15.61
N LEU A 11 26.48 -48.19 -16.33
CA LEU A 11 25.35 -47.43 -16.88
C LEU A 11 24.51 -46.82 -15.74
N SER A 12 24.32 -45.51 -15.77
CA SER A 12 23.13 -44.87 -15.20
C SER A 12 22.73 -43.70 -16.09
N SER A 13 21.90 -43.98 -17.10
CA SER A 13 21.30 -42.98 -17.98
C SER A 13 20.30 -42.10 -17.21
N ARG A 14 20.73 -40.90 -16.83
CA ARG A 14 19.86 -39.79 -16.42
C ARG A 14 19.15 -39.24 -17.66
N LYS A 15 17.84 -39.49 -17.78
CA LYS A 15 16.94 -38.79 -18.71
C LYS A 15 16.36 -37.55 -18.03
N GLN A 16 15.95 -36.60 -18.88
CA GLN A 16 15.25 -35.31 -18.65
C GLN A 16 16.15 -34.11 -18.44
N SER A 17 15.92 -32.96 -19.07
CA SER A 17 15.17 -32.57 -20.27
C SER A 17 15.59 -31.11 -20.46
N MET A 18 15.99 -30.74 -21.67
CA MET A 18 16.45 -29.39 -21.97
C MET A 18 15.26 -28.44 -22.18
N ASP A 19 15.46 -27.19 -21.77
CA ASP A 19 14.89 -25.94 -22.29
C ASP A 19 13.39 -25.65 -22.09
N GLY A 20 13.10 -24.93 -21.00
CA GLY A 20 11.95 -24.04 -20.87
C GLY A 20 12.44 -22.58 -20.78
N PRO A 21 11.79 -21.62 -21.46
CA PRO A 21 12.32 -20.25 -21.59
C PRO A 21 12.36 -19.54 -20.25
N SER A 22 13.51 -18.91 -19.99
CA SER A 22 13.75 -17.99 -18.88
C SER A 22 12.70 -16.87 -18.89
N SER A 23 11.65 -17.03 -18.09
CA SER A 23 10.76 -15.93 -17.72
C SER A 23 11.55 -15.02 -16.80
N SER A 24 12.11 -13.96 -17.40
CA SER A 24 12.55 -12.77 -16.70
C SER A 24 11.48 -12.36 -15.71
N ARG A 25 11.74 -12.60 -14.43
CA ARG A 25 10.97 -12.03 -13.32
C ARG A 25 11.30 -10.54 -13.32
N PRO A 26 10.36 -9.62 -13.57
CA PRO A 26 10.58 -8.24 -13.17
C PRO A 26 10.68 -8.22 -11.65
N ARG A 27 11.89 -7.97 -11.16
CA ARG A 27 12.24 -7.68 -9.77
C ARG A 27 11.32 -6.55 -9.31
N LYS A 28 10.27 -6.91 -8.58
CA LYS A 28 9.21 -6.02 -8.12
C LYS A 28 9.70 -5.26 -6.87
N GLU A 29 10.74 -4.46 -7.04
CA GLU A 29 11.21 -3.52 -6.04
C GLU A 29 10.77 -2.14 -6.51
N SER A 30 9.71 -1.58 -5.90
CA SER A 30 9.31 -0.15 -6.04
C SER A 30 7.98 0.21 -5.34
N LYS A 31 7.21 -0.73 -4.77
CA LYS A 31 5.93 -0.37 -4.12
C LYS A 31 6.08 0.40 -2.81
N SER A 32 7.16 0.19 -2.06
CA SER A 32 7.46 1.02 -0.89
C SER A 32 7.89 2.44 -1.29
N SER A 33 8.61 2.58 -2.41
CA SER A 33 9.15 3.88 -2.80
C SER A 33 8.15 4.85 -3.42
N SER A 34 7.11 4.34 -4.06
CA SER A 34 6.03 5.21 -4.54
C SER A 34 5.16 5.75 -3.40
N MET A 35 4.99 4.98 -2.32
CA MET A 35 4.15 5.39 -1.20
C MET A 35 4.87 6.32 -0.23
N GLU A 36 6.17 6.12 0.03
CA GLU A 36 6.98 7.04 0.86
C GLU A 36 7.01 8.44 0.24
N LYS A 37 7.19 8.54 -1.09
CA LYS A 37 7.11 9.82 -1.82
C LYS A 37 5.73 10.46 -1.79
N ALA A 38 4.66 9.66 -1.81
CA ALA A 38 3.30 10.18 -1.69
C ALA A 38 3.03 10.72 -0.28
N PHE A 39 3.54 10.05 0.76
CA PHE A 39 3.46 10.54 2.14
C PHE A 39 4.33 11.77 2.37
N GLU A 40 5.55 11.83 1.81
CA GLU A 40 6.40 13.02 1.83
C GLU A 40 5.70 14.20 1.14
N ALA A 41 5.19 14.00 -0.08
CA ALA A 41 4.46 15.05 -0.80
C ALA A 41 3.21 15.53 -0.03
N TRP A 42 2.51 14.64 0.66
CA TRP A 42 1.35 15.01 1.48
C TRP A 42 1.75 15.70 2.79
N THR A 43 2.87 15.31 3.39
CA THR A 43 3.46 15.99 4.55
C THR A 43 3.92 17.39 4.17
N GLU A 44 4.60 17.56 3.04
CA GLU A 44 5.01 18.86 2.49
C GLU A 44 3.80 19.75 2.17
N PHE A 45 2.74 19.22 1.57
CA PHE A 45 1.50 19.95 1.30
C PHE A 45 0.81 20.44 2.59
N SER A 46 0.84 19.62 3.64
CA SER A 46 0.29 19.98 4.96
C SER A 46 1.10 21.10 5.63
N ILE A 47 2.43 21.07 5.52
CA ILE A 47 3.31 22.12 6.05
C ILE A 47 3.15 23.44 5.26
N ALA A 48 2.98 23.37 3.93
CA ALA A 48 2.82 24.56 3.08
C ALA A 48 1.54 25.36 3.39
N ARG A 49 0.46 24.69 3.84
CA ARG A 49 -0.79 25.35 4.25
C ARG A 49 -0.64 26.18 5.53
N THR A 50 0.38 25.89 6.34
CA THR A 50 0.61 26.56 7.64
C THR A 50 1.36 27.88 7.49
N LYS A 51 1.99 28.16 6.34
CA LYS A 51 2.76 29.39 6.09
C LYS A 51 1.98 30.51 5.39
N LYS A 52 0.66 30.37 5.27
CA LYS A 52 -0.20 31.37 4.60
C LYS A 52 -1.22 32.02 5.54
N LEU A 53 -0.87 32.16 6.81
CA LEU A 53 -1.72 32.74 7.86
C LEU A 53 -1.04 33.91 8.58
N GLU A 54 -0.28 34.75 7.86
CA GLU A 54 0.33 35.96 8.44
C GLU A 54 -0.33 37.26 8.01
N GLY A 55 -1.36 37.22 7.16
CA GLY A 55 -2.03 38.45 6.76
C GLY A 55 -3.14 38.20 5.78
N GLU A 56 -4.33 37.94 6.30
CA GLU A 56 -5.54 38.66 5.88
C GLU A 56 -6.66 38.26 6.84
N GLU A 57 -7.04 39.18 7.70
CA GLU A 57 -8.37 39.14 8.30
C GLU A 57 -9.38 39.20 7.14
N ARG A 58 -10.11 38.12 6.91
CA ARG A 58 -11.37 38.22 6.20
C ARG A 58 -12.27 37.06 6.56
N LEU A 59 -13.22 37.39 7.42
CA LEU A 59 -14.55 36.79 7.45
C LEU A 59 -14.99 36.49 6.00
N ASP A 60 -15.02 35.23 5.62
CA ASP A 60 -15.95 34.77 4.61
C ASP A 60 -16.42 33.35 4.92
N THR A 61 -17.68 33.31 5.30
CA THR A 61 -18.60 32.19 5.14
C THR A 61 -18.44 31.50 3.80
N SER A 62 -17.65 30.43 3.75
CA SER A 62 -17.88 29.37 2.79
C SER A 62 -18.03 28.10 3.58
N SER A 63 -19.29 27.69 3.81
CA SER A 63 -19.64 26.29 3.97
C SER A 63 -19.21 25.58 2.70
N LYS A 64 -17.90 25.39 2.54
CA LYS A 64 -17.28 24.62 1.50
C LYS A 64 -17.83 23.24 1.77
N THR A 65 -18.79 22.80 0.95
CA THR A 65 -19.30 21.44 0.97
C THR A 65 -18.11 20.55 0.63
N SER A 66 -17.29 20.25 1.64
CA SER A 66 -16.13 19.39 1.52
C SER A 66 -16.67 18.05 1.07
N ASP A 67 -16.08 17.48 0.02
CA ASP A 67 -16.44 16.14 -0.43
C ASP A 67 -16.36 15.21 0.80
N PRO A 68 -17.50 14.66 1.28
CA PRO A 68 -17.52 13.86 2.50
C PRO A 68 -16.75 12.55 2.32
N TYR A 69 -16.44 12.18 1.08
CA TYR A 69 -15.63 11.03 0.77
C TYR A 69 -14.17 11.38 0.55
N SER A 70 -13.74 12.65 0.61
CA SER A 70 -12.34 13.04 0.38
C SER A 70 -11.35 12.29 1.28
N ILE A 71 -10.09 12.19 0.85
CA ILE A 71 -9.04 11.56 1.68
C ILE A 71 -8.95 12.28 3.03
N GLU A 72 -8.96 13.62 3.04
CA GLU A 72 -8.95 14.43 4.26
C GLU A 72 -10.10 14.07 5.20
N ALA A 73 -11.34 13.99 4.69
CA ALA A 73 -12.50 13.61 5.49
C ALA A 73 -12.40 12.18 6.05
N CYS A 74 -11.86 11.23 5.27
CA CYS A 74 -11.65 9.87 5.75
C CYS A 74 -10.60 9.80 6.87
N ILE A 75 -9.56 10.62 6.78
CA ILE A 75 -8.48 10.67 7.76
C ILE A 75 -8.98 11.32 9.05
N GLU A 76 -9.73 12.41 8.98
CA GLU A 76 -10.35 13.05 10.14
C GLU A 76 -11.25 12.08 10.92
N VAL A 77 -12.08 11.31 10.21
CA VAL A 77 -12.93 10.28 10.81
C VAL A 77 -12.10 9.13 11.39
N LEU A 78 -11.02 8.70 10.73
CA LEU A 78 -10.13 7.65 11.23
C LEU A 78 -9.37 8.07 12.50
N SER A 79 -8.86 9.31 12.54
CA SER A 79 -8.17 9.87 13.70
C SER A 79 -9.09 10.09 14.90
N SER A 80 -10.40 10.20 14.65
CA SER A 80 -11.41 10.31 15.71
C SER A 80 -11.80 8.95 16.32
N LEU A 81 -11.29 7.83 15.79
CA LEU A 81 -11.54 6.51 16.36
C LEU A 81 -10.52 6.21 17.45
N ASP A 82 -11.01 5.97 18.67
CA ASP A 82 -10.17 5.44 19.74
C ASP A 82 -9.80 3.97 19.50
N GLY A 83 -8.58 3.60 19.91
CA GLY A 83 -8.12 2.22 19.90
C GLY A 83 -7.58 1.72 18.56
N VAL A 84 -7.37 2.59 17.56
CA VAL A 84 -6.67 2.26 16.32
C VAL A 84 -5.15 2.36 16.53
N ASP A 85 -4.44 1.25 16.39
CA ASP A 85 -2.96 1.27 16.41
C ASP A 85 -2.37 1.80 15.09
N ASP A 86 -1.10 2.18 15.11
CA ASP A 86 -0.40 2.73 13.94
C ASP A 86 -0.42 1.80 12.73
N ALA A 87 -0.38 0.48 12.95
CA ALA A 87 -0.36 -0.50 11.87
C ALA A 87 -1.68 -0.52 11.11
N HIS A 88 -2.80 -0.56 11.83
CA HIS A 88 -4.16 -0.52 11.27
C HIS A 88 -4.48 0.86 10.71
N TYR A 89 -4.04 1.93 11.37
CA TYR A 89 -4.16 3.30 10.86
C TYR A 89 -3.50 3.43 9.48
N MET A 90 -2.23 3.03 9.37
CA MET A 90 -1.50 3.08 8.11
C MET A 90 -2.09 2.15 7.04
N LYS A 91 -2.69 1.02 7.44
CA LYS A 91 -3.40 0.12 6.52
C LYS A 91 -4.65 0.79 5.93
N ALA A 92 -5.43 1.48 6.76
CA ALA A 92 -6.59 2.27 6.33
C ALA A 92 -6.19 3.43 5.41
N CYS A 93 -5.15 4.20 5.76
CA CYS A 93 -4.64 5.27 4.91
C CYS A 93 -4.30 4.79 3.49
N ARG A 94 -3.69 3.61 3.35
CA ARG A 94 -3.40 3.02 2.03
C ARG A 94 -4.68 2.71 1.24
N LYS A 95 -5.74 2.25 1.90
CA LYS A 95 -7.04 1.96 1.26
C LYS A 95 -7.74 3.22 0.78
N PHE A 96 -7.60 4.35 1.46
CA PHE A 96 -8.24 5.61 1.08
C PHE A 96 -7.74 6.20 -0.25
N THR A 97 -6.66 5.67 -0.83
CA THR A 97 -6.29 5.99 -2.22
C THR A 97 -7.34 5.54 -3.24
N ASP A 98 -8.23 4.61 -2.86
CA ASP A 98 -9.34 4.14 -3.67
C ASP A 98 -10.67 4.79 -3.24
N ALA A 99 -11.37 5.41 -4.20
CA ALA A 99 -12.63 6.13 -3.95
C ALA A 99 -13.77 5.23 -3.43
N THR A 100 -13.79 3.97 -3.85
CA THR A 100 -14.77 2.98 -3.39
C THR A 100 -14.55 2.66 -1.92
N TRP A 101 -13.28 2.46 -1.52
CA TRP A 101 -12.93 2.23 -0.13
C TRP A 101 -13.25 3.42 0.77
N ARG A 102 -12.99 4.65 0.30
CA ARG A 102 -13.42 5.87 1.01
C ARG A 102 -14.93 5.91 1.22
N THR A 103 -15.69 5.63 0.16
CA THR A 103 -17.16 5.58 0.23
C THR A 103 -17.66 4.53 1.23
N MET A 104 -17.10 3.32 1.17
CA MET A 104 -17.43 2.24 2.11
C MET A 104 -17.15 2.67 3.55
N PHE A 105 -15.94 3.18 3.84
CA PHE A 105 -15.54 3.58 5.18
C PHE A 105 -16.45 4.67 5.77
N ILE A 106 -16.81 5.68 4.99
CA ILE A 106 -17.71 6.76 5.45
C ILE A 106 -19.10 6.22 5.78
N ARG A 107 -19.62 5.28 4.98
CA ARG A 107 -20.95 4.69 5.15
C ARG A 107 -21.04 3.66 6.27
N VAL A 108 -19.92 3.10 6.76
CA VAL A 108 -19.92 2.22 7.94
C VAL A 108 -20.32 3.03 9.19
N PRO A 109 -21.33 2.59 9.97
CA PRO A 109 -21.71 3.25 11.22
C PRO A 109 -20.54 3.29 12.21
N LEU A 110 -20.45 4.36 13.02
CA LEU A 110 -19.34 4.60 13.95
C LEU A 110 -19.07 3.37 14.85
N GLU A 111 -20.14 2.76 15.39
CA GLU A 111 -20.10 1.56 16.25
C GLU A 111 -19.38 0.35 15.63
N ARG A 112 -19.41 0.24 14.30
CA ARG A 112 -18.78 -0.87 13.55
C ARG A 112 -17.48 -0.45 12.88
N LYS A 113 -17.19 0.85 12.87
CA LYS A 113 -16.09 1.43 12.10
C LYS A 113 -14.73 0.99 12.63
N LEU A 114 -14.56 0.95 13.96
CA LEU A 114 -13.35 0.41 14.58
C LEU A 114 -13.11 -1.04 14.15
N GLY A 115 -14.12 -1.90 14.30
CA GLY A 115 -14.03 -3.30 13.88
C GLY A 115 -13.73 -3.44 12.38
N TRP A 116 -14.32 -2.60 11.54
CA TRP A 116 -14.01 -2.58 10.11
C TRP A 116 -12.54 -2.25 9.83
N VAL A 117 -11.99 -1.24 10.49
CA VAL A 117 -10.57 -0.84 10.37
C VAL A 117 -9.63 -1.96 10.82
N MET A 118 -9.97 -2.64 11.92
CA MET A 118 -9.17 -3.76 12.46
C MET A 118 -9.16 -5.01 11.57
N ASN A 119 -10.05 -5.08 10.57
CA ASN A 119 -10.16 -6.21 9.65
C ASN A 119 -9.76 -5.87 8.20
N LEU A 120 -9.20 -4.68 7.97
CA LEU A 120 -8.59 -4.30 6.68
C LEU A 120 -7.40 -5.19 6.33
#